data_AF-A0A6A9T0J4-F1
#
_entry.id   AF-A0A6A9T0J4-F1
#
_cell.length_a   1.000
_cell.length_b   1.000
_cell.length_c   1.000
_cell.angle_alpha   90.00
_cell.angle_beta   90.00
_cell.angle_gamma   90.00
#
_symmetry.space_group_name_H-M   'P 1'
#
loop_
_entity.id
_entity.type
_entity.pdbx_description
1 polymer ?
#
loop_
_entity_poly.entity_id
_entity_poly.type
_entity_poly.pdbx_seq_one_letter_code
_entity_poly.pdbx_strand_id
1 'polypeptide(L)'
;MGDAAGRPPTDEITTDFEHLREPTAADHGRPVCRGTHRHGDATVERTYHREEVSRLTAETTYIEGEETVDVRTQCWLLEDGRLRHTGEDIVPFCRAHHYSDPATDLAGCHGDSSPREDPSSVTSTFQPATSVVVENGAALRFTGVHESEAARVQRRFFVDETGGQLRIETVFHDGDTRLGSVTERQALLPDGEFVAATGEPIDAFCRRTHLSDPAADLRYCRERREDGPP
;
A
#
# COMPACT_ATOMS: atom_id res chain seq x y z
N MET A 1 2.76 34.40 -0.73
CA MET A 1 3.48 33.74 -1.82
C MET A 1 3.82 32.38 -1.25
N GLY A 2 2.94 31.40 -1.45
CA GLY A 2 3.10 30.08 -0.86
C GLY A 2 4.07 29.28 -1.71
N ASP A 3 5.19 28.86 -1.14
CA ASP A 3 6.05 27.86 -1.76
C ASP A 3 5.22 26.58 -1.93
N ALA A 4 5.04 26.16 -3.17
CA ALA A 4 4.68 24.79 -3.45
C ALA A 4 5.86 23.95 -2.93
N ALA A 5 5.63 23.13 -1.89
CA ALA A 5 6.66 22.26 -1.32
C ALA A 5 7.19 21.34 -2.42
N GLY A 6 8.30 21.75 -3.05
CA GLY A 6 9.02 20.97 -4.02
C GLY A 6 9.78 19.88 -3.29
N ARG A 7 9.81 18.68 -3.89
CA ARG A 7 10.60 17.53 -3.39
C ARG A 7 12.01 17.98 -2.97
N PRO A 8 12.48 17.62 -1.75
CA PRO A 8 13.76 18.08 -1.25
C PRO A 8 14.93 17.56 -2.11
N PRO A 9 16.02 18.34 -2.27
CA PRO A 9 17.18 17.92 -3.04
C PRO A 9 17.94 16.80 -2.30
N THR A 10 18.35 15.77 -3.03
CA THR A 10 18.88 14.52 -2.46
C THR A 10 20.20 14.67 -1.70
N ASP A 11 20.98 15.69 -2.02
CA ASP A 11 22.28 16.00 -1.41
C ASP A 11 22.18 16.63 -0.01
N GLU A 12 21.01 17.16 0.36
CA GLU A 12 20.73 17.69 1.70
C GLU A 12 20.12 16.65 2.65
N ILE A 13 19.77 15.46 2.14
CA ILE A 13 19.12 14.41 2.92
C ILE A 13 20.18 13.60 3.66
N THR A 14 20.06 13.56 4.98
CA THR A 14 20.86 12.64 5.80
C THR A 14 20.15 11.30 5.89
N THR A 15 20.87 10.20 5.60
CA THR A 15 20.31 8.85 5.63
C THR A 15 21.18 7.88 6.41
N ASP A 16 20.56 7.15 7.35
CA ASP A 16 21.21 6.12 8.16
C ASP A 16 20.50 4.78 8.01
N PHE A 17 21.25 3.68 8.02
CA PHE A 17 20.71 2.32 8.02
C PHE A 17 21.46 1.43 9.01
N GLU A 18 20.71 0.71 9.82
CA GLU A 18 21.24 -0.20 10.83
C GLU A 18 20.69 -1.62 10.62
N HIS A 19 21.61 -2.57 10.53
CA HIS A 19 21.28 -4.00 10.67
C HIS A 19 21.35 -4.36 12.16
N LEU A 20 20.20 -4.68 12.75
CA LEU A 20 20.09 -4.91 14.19
C LEU A 20 20.55 -6.32 14.58
N ARG A 21 20.29 -7.31 13.72
CA ARG A 21 20.60 -8.73 13.95
C ARG A 21 20.27 -9.59 12.75
N GLU A 22 21.01 -10.69 12.64
CA GLU A 22 20.76 -11.74 11.63
C GLU A 22 19.32 -12.26 11.71
N PRO A 23 18.55 -12.25 10.60
CA PRO A 23 17.18 -12.73 10.59
C PRO A 23 17.12 -14.26 10.74
N THR A 24 16.58 -14.76 11.84
CA THR A 24 16.29 -16.19 12.03
C THR A 24 14.79 -16.47 12.05
N ALA A 25 14.40 -17.74 11.87
CA ALA A 25 13.01 -18.14 11.98
C ALA A 25 12.44 -17.93 13.40
N ALA A 26 13.28 -17.82 14.44
CA ALA A 26 12.83 -17.57 15.82
C ALA A 26 12.54 -16.09 16.11
N ASP A 27 12.81 -15.18 15.17
CA ASP A 27 12.79 -13.74 15.39
C ASP A 27 11.44 -13.05 15.16
N HIS A 28 10.35 -13.82 15.21
CA HIS A 28 8.99 -13.35 14.98
C HIS A 28 8.66 -12.05 15.74
N GLY A 29 8.24 -11.04 15.00
CA GLY A 29 7.79 -9.74 15.51
C GLY A 29 8.91 -8.81 15.96
N ARG A 30 10.15 -9.30 16.06
CA ARG A 30 11.28 -8.47 16.48
C ARG A 30 11.90 -7.75 15.27
N PRO A 31 12.44 -6.53 15.45
CA PRO A 31 13.00 -5.74 14.35
C PRO A 31 14.33 -6.33 13.86
N VAL A 32 14.56 -6.37 12.56
CA VAL A 32 15.78 -6.91 11.93
C VAL A 32 16.65 -5.80 11.33
N CYS A 33 16.03 -4.77 10.77
CA CYS A 33 16.72 -3.61 10.22
C CYS A 33 15.97 -2.33 10.59
N ARG A 34 16.68 -1.21 10.60
CA ARG A 34 16.12 0.14 10.73
C ARG A 34 16.79 1.07 9.73
N GLY A 35 16.07 2.10 9.32
CA GLY A 35 16.61 3.19 8.55
C GLY A 35 15.93 4.50 8.88
N THR A 36 16.62 5.60 8.60
CA THR A 36 16.07 6.94 8.78
C THR A 36 16.53 7.87 7.67
N HIS A 37 15.59 8.68 7.14
CA HIS A 37 15.88 9.85 6.32
C HIS A 37 15.53 11.13 7.09
N ARG A 38 16.34 12.18 6.96
CA ARG A 38 16.08 13.49 7.57
C ARG A 38 16.39 14.62 6.60
N HIS A 39 15.50 15.60 6.52
CA HIS A 39 15.69 16.87 5.81
C HIS A 39 14.86 17.96 6.50
N GLY A 40 15.48 19.07 6.90
CA GLY A 40 14.77 20.13 7.63
C GLY A 40 14.11 19.63 8.92
N ASP A 41 12.80 19.87 9.03
CA ASP A 41 11.90 19.39 10.10
C ASP A 41 11.19 18.07 9.74
N ALA A 42 11.42 17.51 8.55
CA ALA A 42 10.88 16.25 8.11
C ALA A 42 11.82 15.08 8.46
N THR A 43 11.24 14.02 9.05
CA THR A 43 11.92 12.76 9.35
C THR A 43 11.08 11.58 8.88
N VAL A 44 11.71 10.62 8.20
CA VAL A 44 11.10 9.32 7.89
C VAL A 44 11.87 8.23 8.61
N GLU A 45 11.22 7.56 9.55
CA GLU A 45 11.78 6.40 10.24
C GLU A 45 11.18 5.13 9.66
N ARG A 46 12.00 4.11 9.41
CA ARG A 46 11.53 2.81 8.91
C ARG A 46 12.11 1.67 9.72
N THR A 47 11.25 0.83 10.28
CA THR A 47 11.65 -0.39 10.98
C THR A 47 11.14 -1.62 10.24
N TYR A 48 12.02 -2.57 9.99
CA TYR A 48 11.71 -3.82 9.32
C TYR A 48 11.57 -4.95 10.36
N HIS A 49 10.45 -5.66 10.33
CA HIS A 49 10.14 -6.78 11.21
C HIS A 49 9.94 -8.06 10.41
N ARG A 50 10.63 -9.12 10.81
CA ARG A 50 10.27 -10.46 10.33
C ARG A 50 9.08 -10.94 11.15
N GLU A 51 7.91 -11.00 10.53
CA GLU A 51 6.70 -11.50 11.15
C GLU A 51 6.45 -12.92 10.69
N GLU A 52 6.25 -13.83 11.64
CA GLU A 52 6.12 -15.26 11.32
C GLU A 52 7.34 -15.75 10.49
N VAL A 53 7.27 -16.97 9.95
CA VAL A 53 8.37 -17.51 9.12
C VAL A 53 8.35 -16.87 7.74
N SER A 54 7.17 -16.45 7.28
CA SER A 54 6.84 -16.19 5.88
C SER A 54 6.57 -14.72 5.53
N ARG A 55 6.75 -13.76 6.44
CA ARG A 55 6.47 -12.35 6.17
C ARG A 55 7.57 -11.40 6.68
N LEU A 56 7.82 -10.37 5.88
CA LEU A 56 8.60 -9.20 6.25
C LEU A 56 7.66 -7.99 6.22
N THR A 57 7.62 -7.23 7.31
CA THR A 57 6.87 -5.98 7.40
C THR A 57 7.84 -4.82 7.47
N ALA A 58 7.58 -3.73 6.76
CA ALA A 58 8.22 -2.45 7.01
C ALA A 58 7.18 -1.48 7.60
N GLU A 59 7.43 -1.01 8.80
CA GLU A 59 6.68 0.06 9.45
C GLU A 59 7.43 1.35 9.18
N THR A 60 6.77 2.32 8.55
CA THR A 60 7.33 3.61 8.18
C THR A 60 6.55 4.70 8.91
N THR A 61 7.25 5.57 9.61
CA THR A 61 6.70 6.71 10.33
C THR A 61 7.21 7.98 9.65
N TYR A 62 6.29 8.74 9.07
CA TYR A 62 6.53 10.06 8.50
C TYR A 62 6.26 11.11 9.57
N ILE A 63 7.22 12.00 9.81
CA ILE A 63 7.18 13.02 10.87
C ILE A 63 7.47 14.37 10.23
N GLU A 64 6.63 15.38 10.51
CA GLU A 64 6.85 16.79 10.16
C GLU A 64 6.41 17.67 11.33
N GLY A 65 7.35 18.33 12.00
CA GLY A 65 7.05 19.10 13.20
C GLY A 65 6.44 18.24 14.32
N GLU A 66 5.16 18.49 14.66
CA GLU A 66 4.40 17.72 15.65
C GLU A 66 3.48 16.65 15.02
N GLU A 67 3.37 16.62 13.69
CA GLU A 67 2.51 15.68 12.98
C GLU A 67 3.23 14.35 12.71
N THR A 68 2.48 13.25 12.78
CA THR A 68 3.02 11.91 12.55
C THR A 68 2.02 11.05 11.79
N VAL A 69 2.50 10.34 10.76
CA VAL A 69 1.73 9.41 9.95
C VAL A 69 2.47 8.07 9.89
N ASP A 70 1.81 7.02 10.33
CA ASP A 70 2.33 5.65 10.27
C ASP A 70 1.77 4.90 9.07
N VAL A 71 2.66 4.27 8.31
CA VAL A 71 2.35 3.45 7.14
C VAL A 71 3.00 2.09 7.31
N ARG A 72 2.30 1.04 6.90
CA ARG A 72 2.80 -0.33 7.01
C ARG A 72 2.76 -1.03 5.65
N THR A 73 3.90 -1.52 5.21
CA THR A 73 4.04 -2.34 4.00
C THR A 73 4.48 -3.76 4.35
N GLN A 74 4.13 -4.72 3.50
CA GLN A 74 4.39 -6.13 3.73
C GLN A 74 4.94 -6.79 2.48
N CYS A 75 5.86 -7.73 2.68
CA CYS A 75 6.41 -8.61 1.66
C CYS A 75 6.41 -10.06 2.18
N TRP A 76 6.33 -11.03 1.28
CA TRP A 76 6.29 -12.45 1.64
C TRP A 76 7.63 -13.12 1.39
N LEU A 77 7.91 -14.12 2.21
CA LEU A 77 9.16 -14.86 2.22
C LEU A 77 8.97 -16.30 1.73
N LEU A 78 10.03 -16.84 1.16
CA LEU A 78 10.25 -18.27 0.95
C LEU A 78 10.61 -18.94 2.29
N GLU A 79 10.58 -20.27 2.32
CA GLU A 79 10.90 -21.05 3.54
C GLU A 79 12.33 -20.80 4.04
N ASP A 80 13.25 -20.55 3.11
CA ASP A 80 14.64 -20.20 3.41
C ASP A 80 14.83 -18.74 3.86
N GLY A 81 13.75 -17.96 3.94
CA GLY A 81 13.75 -16.58 4.41
C GLY A 81 13.99 -15.52 3.34
N ARG A 82 14.16 -15.90 2.06
CA ARG A 82 14.33 -14.95 0.96
C ARG A 82 13.01 -14.35 0.51
N LEU A 83 13.04 -13.13 -0.04
CA LEU A 83 11.86 -12.45 -0.58
C LEU A 83 11.28 -13.24 -1.74
N ARG A 84 9.96 -13.50 -1.73
CA ARG A 84 9.30 -14.29 -2.76
C ARG A 84 9.33 -13.63 -4.13
N HIS A 85 9.25 -12.31 -4.20
CA HIS A 85 9.20 -11.57 -5.47
C HIS A 85 10.56 -11.42 -6.18
N THR A 86 11.68 -11.42 -5.43
CA THR A 86 13.02 -11.13 -5.96
C THR A 86 14.00 -12.27 -5.73
N GLY A 87 13.71 -13.17 -4.78
CA GLY A 87 14.62 -14.21 -4.35
C GLY A 87 15.80 -13.69 -3.52
N GLU A 88 15.78 -12.43 -3.10
CA GLU A 88 16.86 -11.79 -2.34
C GLU A 88 16.78 -12.06 -0.84
N ASP A 89 17.92 -12.00 -0.16
CA ASP A 89 17.97 -12.04 1.30
C ASP A 89 17.40 -10.75 1.92
N ILE A 90 16.86 -10.87 3.13
CA ILE A 90 16.18 -9.77 3.84
C ILE A 90 17.08 -8.55 4.03
N VAL A 91 18.31 -8.74 4.51
CA VAL A 91 19.18 -7.60 4.88
C VAL A 91 19.62 -6.77 3.66
N PRO A 92 20.14 -7.38 2.57
CA PRO A 92 20.39 -6.65 1.32
C PRO A 92 19.15 -5.94 0.78
N PHE A 93 17.99 -6.61 0.81
CA PHE A 93 16.72 -6.03 0.38
C PHE A 93 16.33 -4.81 1.22
N CYS A 94 16.29 -4.92 2.55
CA CYS A 94 15.95 -3.81 3.45
C CYS A 94 16.86 -2.60 3.23
N ARG A 95 18.16 -2.84 3.02
CA ARG A 95 19.12 -1.79 2.73
C ARG A 95 18.81 -1.11 1.39
N ALA A 96 18.68 -1.89 0.31
CA ALA A 96 18.38 -1.34 -1.02
C ALA A 96 17.04 -0.59 -1.06
N HIS A 97 15.99 -1.18 -0.48
CA HIS A 97 14.66 -0.58 -0.35
C HIS A 97 14.71 0.76 0.38
N HIS A 98 15.43 0.83 1.51
CA HIS A 98 15.61 2.08 2.25
C HIS A 98 16.30 3.16 1.42
N TYR A 99 17.33 2.84 0.64
CA TYR A 99 18.06 3.83 -0.15
C TYR A 99 17.47 4.12 -1.55
N SER A 100 16.31 3.53 -1.90
CA SER A 100 15.77 3.58 -3.26
C SER A 100 15.45 5.00 -3.74
N ASP A 101 14.72 5.79 -2.95
CA ASP A 101 14.43 7.20 -3.24
C ASP A 101 14.13 8.03 -1.97
N PRO A 102 15.17 8.49 -1.25
CA PRO A 102 15.01 9.25 0.00
C PRO A 102 14.22 10.55 -0.15
N ALA A 103 14.34 11.23 -1.29
CA ALA A 103 13.67 12.52 -1.52
C ALA A 103 12.18 12.34 -1.79
N THR A 104 11.79 11.29 -2.52
CA THR A 104 10.37 10.94 -2.67
C THR A 104 9.79 10.46 -1.34
N ASP A 105 10.56 9.70 -0.55
CA ASP A 105 10.11 9.23 0.76
C ASP A 105 9.82 10.43 1.69
N LEU A 106 10.72 11.40 1.78
CA LEU A 106 10.52 12.63 2.58
C LEU A 106 9.40 13.53 2.05
N ALA A 107 9.12 13.54 0.74
CA ALA A 107 7.98 14.27 0.21
C ALA A 107 6.63 13.75 0.75
N GLY A 108 6.58 12.50 1.22
CA GLY A 108 5.42 11.92 1.89
C GLY A 108 5.10 12.54 3.26
N CYS A 109 6.02 13.28 3.88
CA CYS A 109 5.76 13.99 5.14
C CYS A 109 4.76 15.14 4.97
N HIS A 110 4.77 15.83 3.83
CA HIS A 110 3.99 17.03 3.56
C HIS A 110 2.50 16.78 3.21
N GLY A 111 1.91 15.71 3.75
CA GLY A 111 0.63 15.13 3.30
C GLY A 111 -0.57 16.10 3.29
N ASP A 112 -1.50 15.84 2.37
CA ASP A 112 -2.72 16.63 2.12
C ASP A 112 -3.57 16.86 3.39
N SER A 113 -3.87 18.13 3.64
CA SER A 113 -4.57 18.65 4.84
C SER A 113 -6.10 18.50 4.80
N SER A 114 -6.64 17.59 3.97
CA SER A 114 -8.08 17.38 3.88
C SER A 114 -8.65 16.82 5.20
N PRO A 115 -9.82 17.31 5.68
CA PRO A 115 -10.43 16.84 6.91
C PRO A 115 -10.72 15.33 6.82
N ARG A 116 -10.09 14.55 7.71
CA ARG A 116 -10.23 13.09 7.79
C ARG A 116 -11.70 12.71 8.04
N GLU A 117 -12.22 11.76 7.27
CA GLU A 117 -13.53 11.17 7.56
C GLU A 117 -13.46 10.38 8.87
N ASP A 118 -14.52 10.45 9.67
CA ASP A 118 -14.62 9.66 10.90
C ASP A 118 -14.72 8.17 10.53
N PRO A 119 -13.71 7.35 10.85
CA PRO A 119 -13.68 5.94 10.46
C PRO A 119 -14.83 5.13 11.07
N SER A 120 -15.46 5.60 12.16
CA SER A 120 -16.62 4.94 12.77
C SER A 120 -17.90 5.04 11.94
N SER A 121 -17.94 5.95 10.96
CA SER A 121 -19.07 6.15 10.04
C SER A 121 -18.99 5.30 8.76
N VAL A 122 -17.91 4.52 8.59
CA VAL A 122 -17.65 3.75 7.37
C VAL A 122 -17.93 2.27 7.60
N THR A 123 -18.74 1.68 6.72
CA THR A 123 -18.93 0.22 6.65
C THR A 123 -18.11 -0.35 5.49
N SER A 124 -17.29 -1.35 5.78
CA SER A 124 -16.42 -2.00 4.78
C SER A 124 -16.71 -3.50 4.69
N THR A 125 -16.85 -4.01 3.47
CA THR A 125 -17.06 -5.43 3.19
C THR A 125 -16.05 -5.93 2.17
N PHE A 126 -15.50 -7.13 2.38
CA PHE A 126 -14.61 -7.79 1.42
C PHE A 126 -14.88 -9.29 1.42
N GLN A 127 -15.14 -9.84 0.24
CA GLN A 127 -15.51 -11.25 0.11
C GLN A 127 -15.06 -11.85 -1.23
N PRO A 128 -14.92 -13.19 -1.29
CA PRO A 128 -14.85 -13.90 -2.57
C PRO A 128 -16.08 -13.59 -3.43
N ALA A 129 -15.88 -13.52 -4.74
CA ALA A 129 -16.98 -13.38 -5.69
C ALA A 129 -17.86 -14.63 -5.66
N THR A 130 -19.17 -14.43 -5.50
CA THR A 130 -20.15 -15.52 -5.41
C THR A 130 -20.53 -16.10 -6.77
N SER A 131 -20.20 -15.40 -7.86
CA SER A 131 -20.45 -15.82 -9.23
C SER A 131 -19.17 -15.69 -10.05
N VAL A 132 -18.88 -16.71 -10.85
CA VAL A 132 -17.75 -16.70 -11.78
C VAL A 132 -18.13 -15.82 -12.98
N VAL A 133 -17.60 -14.60 -13.00
CA VAL A 133 -17.71 -13.69 -14.14
C VAL A 133 -16.34 -13.64 -14.80
N VAL A 134 -16.26 -13.95 -16.10
CA VAL A 134 -15.02 -13.85 -16.88
C VAL A 134 -15.15 -12.72 -17.89
N GLU A 135 -14.24 -11.76 -17.80
CA GLU A 135 -14.19 -10.59 -18.67
C GLU A 135 -12.78 -10.48 -19.27
N ASN A 136 -12.70 -10.51 -20.60
CA ASN A 136 -11.44 -10.41 -21.34
C ASN A 136 -10.36 -11.39 -20.85
N GLY A 137 -10.76 -12.64 -20.55
CA GLY A 137 -9.86 -13.69 -20.06
C GLY A 137 -9.59 -13.65 -18.55
N ALA A 138 -9.99 -12.59 -17.84
CA ALA A 138 -9.80 -12.47 -16.40
C ALA A 138 -11.06 -12.87 -15.62
N ALA A 139 -10.91 -13.76 -14.64
CA ALA A 139 -12.01 -14.20 -13.78
C ALA A 139 -12.15 -13.32 -12.54
N LEU A 140 -13.36 -12.86 -12.23
CA LEU A 140 -13.67 -12.14 -10.99
C LEU A 140 -13.45 -13.08 -9.79
N ARG A 141 -12.53 -12.71 -8.90
CA ARG A 141 -12.18 -13.49 -7.71
C ARG A 141 -12.70 -12.88 -6.42
N PHE A 142 -12.65 -11.56 -6.29
CA PHE A 142 -13.06 -10.86 -5.06
C PHE A 142 -13.85 -9.59 -5.38
N THR A 143 -14.71 -9.21 -4.44
CA THR A 143 -15.40 -7.93 -4.44
C THR A 143 -15.31 -7.29 -3.05
N GLY A 144 -15.33 -5.96 -3.02
CA GLY A 144 -15.43 -5.23 -1.77
C GLY A 144 -16.15 -3.90 -1.94
N VAL A 145 -16.71 -3.40 -0.86
CA VAL A 145 -17.45 -2.14 -0.81
C VAL A 145 -17.11 -1.41 0.47
N HIS A 146 -16.76 -0.12 0.33
CA HIS A 146 -16.82 0.86 1.41
C HIS A 146 -18.05 1.72 1.20
N GLU A 147 -18.79 1.98 2.25
CA GLU A 147 -19.96 2.85 2.20
C GLU A 147 -20.10 3.67 3.49
N SER A 148 -20.56 4.90 3.30
CA SER A 148 -21.09 5.79 4.32
C SER A 148 -22.48 6.27 3.89
N GLU A 149 -23.11 7.17 4.66
CA GLU A 149 -24.43 7.72 4.28
C GLU A 149 -24.41 8.44 2.93
N ALA A 150 -23.28 9.02 2.54
CA ALA A 150 -23.17 9.88 1.37
C ALA A 150 -22.33 9.27 0.24
N ALA A 151 -21.37 8.40 0.52
CA ALA A 151 -20.42 7.93 -0.48
C ALA A 151 -20.31 6.41 -0.49
N ARG A 152 -19.98 5.86 -1.66
CA ARG A 152 -19.73 4.43 -1.83
C ARG A 152 -18.60 4.17 -2.82
N VAL A 153 -17.64 3.35 -2.41
CA VAL A 153 -16.56 2.86 -3.26
C VAL A 153 -16.68 1.36 -3.43
N GLN A 154 -16.79 0.89 -4.67
CA GLN A 154 -16.85 -0.53 -4.99
C GLN A 154 -15.55 -0.96 -5.67
N ARG A 155 -14.95 -2.06 -5.20
CA ARG A 155 -13.80 -2.69 -5.85
C ARG A 155 -14.13 -4.09 -6.35
N ARG A 156 -13.64 -4.42 -7.54
CA ARG A 156 -13.70 -5.76 -8.15
C ARG A 156 -12.31 -6.20 -8.56
N PHE A 157 -11.94 -7.43 -8.21
CA PHE A 157 -10.61 -7.98 -8.43
C PHE A 157 -10.69 -9.16 -9.41
N PHE A 158 -10.13 -8.98 -10.60
CA PHE A 158 -10.13 -9.96 -11.67
C PHE A 158 -8.73 -10.54 -11.86
N VAL A 159 -8.62 -11.87 -11.89
CA VAL A 159 -7.36 -12.57 -12.09
C VAL A 159 -7.34 -13.19 -13.47
N ASP A 160 -6.37 -12.79 -14.28
CA ASP A 160 -6.00 -13.42 -15.53
C ASP A 160 -4.76 -14.28 -15.30
N GLU A 161 -4.98 -15.56 -15.02
CA GLU A 161 -3.90 -16.53 -14.76
C GLU A 161 -3.06 -16.79 -16.02
N THR A 162 -3.65 -16.67 -17.21
CA THR A 162 -2.95 -16.92 -18.48
C THR A 162 -2.13 -15.71 -18.92
N GLY A 163 -2.66 -14.51 -18.72
CA GLY A 163 -1.97 -13.25 -18.96
C GLY A 163 -1.04 -12.82 -17.82
N GLY A 164 -1.07 -13.51 -16.68
CA GLY A 164 -0.24 -13.23 -15.51
C GLY A 164 -0.55 -11.87 -14.89
N GLN A 165 -1.82 -11.49 -14.80
CA GLN A 165 -2.24 -10.17 -14.30
C GLN A 165 -3.42 -10.22 -13.33
N LEU A 166 -3.34 -9.36 -12.31
CA LEU A 166 -4.46 -8.95 -11.48
C LEU A 166 -4.96 -7.58 -11.96
N ARG A 167 -6.22 -7.50 -12.38
CA ARG A 167 -6.92 -6.26 -12.71
C ARG A 167 -7.82 -5.87 -11.55
N ILE A 168 -7.71 -4.61 -11.11
CA ILE A 168 -8.51 -4.04 -10.03
C ILE A 168 -9.36 -2.94 -10.62
N GLU A 169 -10.68 -3.02 -10.44
CA GLU A 169 -11.60 -1.98 -10.87
C GLU A 169 -12.24 -1.32 -9.66
N THR A 170 -12.07 -0.01 -9.55
CA THR A 170 -12.66 0.81 -8.51
C THR A 170 -13.72 1.71 -9.12
N VAL A 171 -14.92 1.72 -8.55
CA VAL A 171 -16.04 2.58 -8.96
C VAL A 171 -16.45 3.46 -7.79
N PHE A 172 -16.64 4.75 -8.06
CA PHE A 172 -16.93 5.77 -7.05
C PHE A 172 -18.37 6.28 -7.21
N HIS A 173 -19.07 6.46 -6.09
CA HIS A 173 -20.45 6.92 -6.03
C HIS A 173 -20.66 7.98 -4.93
N ASP A 174 -21.54 8.94 -5.22
CA ASP A 174 -22.15 9.86 -4.25
C ASP A 174 -23.67 9.60 -4.23
N GLY A 175 -24.16 9.02 -3.13
CA GLY A 175 -25.47 8.36 -3.07
C GLY A 175 -25.64 7.35 -4.22
N ASP A 176 -26.66 7.53 -5.03
CA ASP A 176 -26.94 6.70 -6.21
C ASP A 176 -26.19 7.15 -7.48
N THR A 177 -25.49 8.29 -7.44
CA THR A 177 -24.83 8.87 -8.61
C THR A 177 -23.43 8.28 -8.78
N ARG A 178 -23.16 7.65 -9.93
CA ARG A 178 -21.81 7.20 -10.28
C ARG A 178 -20.94 8.40 -10.68
N LEU A 179 -19.86 8.62 -9.94
CA LEU A 179 -18.89 9.70 -10.19
C LEU A 179 -17.82 9.30 -11.22
N GLY A 180 -17.50 8.01 -11.31
CA GLY A 180 -16.49 7.51 -12.26
C GLY A 180 -15.91 6.15 -11.86
N SER A 181 -14.83 5.76 -12.53
CA SER A 181 -14.09 4.54 -12.21
C SER A 181 -12.60 4.64 -12.57
N VAL A 182 -11.78 3.85 -11.88
CA VAL A 182 -10.35 3.68 -12.12
C VAL A 182 -10.07 2.20 -12.32
N THR A 183 -9.13 1.87 -13.22
CA THR A 183 -8.65 0.51 -13.44
C THR A 183 -7.15 0.45 -13.23
N GLU A 184 -6.73 -0.40 -12.32
CA GLU A 184 -5.32 -0.68 -12.03
C GLU A 184 -4.96 -2.09 -12.44
N ARG A 185 -3.67 -2.33 -12.67
CA ARG A 185 -3.14 -3.64 -13.03
C ARG A 185 -1.89 -3.94 -12.24
N GLN A 186 -1.77 -5.18 -11.80
CA GLN A 186 -0.60 -5.71 -11.12
C GLN A 186 -0.15 -6.98 -11.84
N ALA A 187 1.17 -7.12 -12.03
CA ALA A 187 1.74 -8.35 -12.55
C ALA A 187 1.65 -9.45 -11.49
N LEU A 188 1.45 -10.69 -11.93
CA LEU A 188 1.53 -11.89 -11.11
C LEU A 188 2.88 -12.59 -11.32
N LEU A 189 3.32 -13.36 -10.32
CA LEU A 189 4.41 -14.31 -10.50
C LEU A 189 4.00 -15.42 -11.49
N PRO A 190 4.97 -16.16 -12.08
CA PRO A 190 4.69 -17.14 -13.13
C PRO A 190 3.72 -18.27 -12.75
N ASP A 191 3.51 -18.53 -11.46
CA ASP A 191 2.53 -19.50 -10.94
C ASP A 191 1.10 -18.93 -10.88
N GLY A 192 0.92 -17.63 -11.05
CA GLY A 192 -0.38 -16.96 -11.03
C GLY A 192 -1.01 -16.86 -9.63
N GLU A 193 -0.28 -17.19 -8.56
CA GLU A 193 -0.81 -17.22 -7.19
C GLU A 193 -0.43 -15.98 -6.37
N PHE A 194 0.64 -15.30 -6.77
CA PHE A 194 1.24 -14.20 -6.02
C PHE A 194 1.37 -12.94 -6.87
N VAL A 195 1.21 -11.78 -6.25
CA VAL A 195 1.45 -10.48 -6.88
C VAL A 195 2.96 -10.23 -6.97
N ALA A 196 3.46 -9.95 -8.17
CA ALA A 196 4.90 -9.87 -8.45
C ALA A 196 5.59 -8.73 -7.71
N ALA A 197 4.91 -7.59 -7.50
CA ALA A 197 5.53 -6.42 -6.87
C ALA A 197 5.85 -6.63 -5.37
N THR A 198 5.08 -7.47 -4.70
CA THR A 198 5.08 -7.59 -3.22
C THR A 198 5.30 -9.03 -2.75
N GLY A 199 5.13 -10.00 -3.65
CA GLY A 199 5.13 -11.42 -3.36
C GLY A 199 3.90 -11.88 -2.56
N GLU A 200 2.88 -11.05 -2.34
CA GLU A 200 1.71 -11.48 -1.56
C GLU A 200 0.85 -12.47 -2.32
N PRO A 201 0.26 -13.46 -1.62
CA PRO A 201 -0.89 -14.18 -2.12
C PRO A 201 -1.96 -13.19 -2.61
N ILE A 202 -2.59 -13.50 -3.74
CA ILE A 202 -3.58 -12.59 -4.36
C ILE A 202 -4.68 -12.20 -3.37
N ASP A 203 -5.16 -13.12 -2.54
CA ASP A 203 -6.22 -12.86 -1.57
C ASP A 203 -5.80 -11.83 -0.50
N ALA A 204 -4.58 -11.98 0.04
CA ALA A 204 -3.98 -11.06 1.01
C ALA A 204 -3.79 -9.68 0.39
N PHE A 205 -3.25 -9.61 -0.83
CA PHE A 205 -3.07 -8.36 -1.56
C PHE A 205 -4.40 -7.66 -1.82
N CYS A 206 -5.40 -8.39 -2.32
CA CYS A 206 -6.72 -7.82 -2.63
C CYS A 206 -7.41 -7.31 -1.36
N ARG A 207 -7.35 -8.08 -0.27
CA ARG A 207 -7.91 -7.69 1.03
C ARG A 207 -7.24 -6.44 1.57
N ARG A 208 -5.89 -6.40 1.59
CA ARG A 208 -5.11 -5.25 2.07
C ARG A 208 -5.38 -4.02 1.22
N THR A 209 -5.30 -4.16 -0.10
CA THR A 209 -5.59 -3.07 -1.06
C THR A 209 -7.00 -2.53 -0.88
N HIS A 210 -7.98 -3.39 -0.62
CA HIS A 210 -9.33 -2.94 -0.36
C HIS A 210 -9.44 -2.22 0.99
N LEU A 211 -8.90 -2.78 2.07
CA LEU A 211 -9.11 -2.32 3.44
C LEU A 211 -8.07 -1.30 3.95
N SER A 212 -7.17 -0.80 3.09
CA SER A 212 -6.01 0.00 3.51
C SER A 212 -6.41 1.30 4.22
N ASP A 213 -7.32 2.08 3.63
CA ASP A 213 -7.89 3.28 4.24
C ASP A 213 -9.29 3.57 3.66
N PRO A 214 -10.34 2.93 4.19
CA PRO A 214 -11.72 3.15 3.73
C PRO A 214 -12.18 4.61 3.84
N ALA A 215 -11.69 5.35 4.82
CA ALA A 215 -12.05 6.75 5.04
C ALA A 215 -11.40 7.66 3.99
N ALA A 216 -10.16 7.37 3.56
CA ALA A 216 -9.54 8.09 2.44
C ALA A 216 -10.28 7.86 1.12
N ASP A 217 -10.69 6.61 0.86
CA ASP A 217 -11.44 6.27 -0.35
C ASP A 217 -12.76 7.06 -0.49
N LEU A 218 -13.46 7.25 0.63
CA LEU A 218 -14.72 7.99 0.67
C LEU A 218 -14.51 9.52 0.64
N ARG A 219 -13.44 10.03 1.26
CA ARG A 219 -13.03 11.45 1.06
C ARG A 219 -12.78 11.77 -0.40
N TYR A 220 -12.08 10.89 -1.11
CA TYR A 220 -11.82 11.05 -2.54
C TYR A 220 -13.10 11.18 -3.37
N CYS A 221 -14.19 10.50 -2.98
CA CYS A 221 -15.50 10.65 -3.63
C CYS A 221 -16.07 12.06 -3.46
N ARG A 222 -15.89 12.68 -2.29
CA ARG A 222 -16.37 14.04 -2.01
C ARG A 222 -15.54 15.09 -2.74
N GLU A 223 -14.22 14.95 -2.76
CA GLU A 223 -13.34 15.86 -3.51
C GLU A 223 -13.70 15.84 -5.01
N ARG A 224 -13.92 14.65 -5.59
CA ARG A 224 -14.41 14.53 -6.97
C ARG A 224 -15.78 15.14 -7.22
N ARG A 225 -16.63 15.26 -6.20
CA ARG A 225 -17.92 15.96 -6.30
C ARG A 225 -17.70 17.47 -6.40
N GLU A 226 -16.73 18.01 -5.67
CA GLU A 226 -16.42 19.45 -5.65
C GLU A 226 -15.81 19.92 -6.97
N ASP A 227 -15.03 19.06 -7.65
CA ASP A 227 -14.47 19.32 -8.98
C ASP A 227 -15.52 19.30 -10.12
N GLY A 228 -16.76 18.87 -9.83
CA GLY A 228 -17.87 18.82 -10.79
C GLY A 228 -17.74 17.72 -11.86
N PRO A 229 -18.86 17.26 -12.45
CA PRO A 229 -18.79 16.42 -13.64
C PRO A 229 -18.31 17.26 -14.84
N PRO A 230 -17.67 16.65 -15.86
CA PRO A 230 -17.49 17.30 -17.15
C PRO A 230 -18.85 17.68 -17.79
#